data_AF-A0A9Q8CL39-F1
#
_entry.id   AF-A0A9Q8CL39-F1
#
_cell.length_a   1.000
_cell.length_b   1.000
_cell.length_c   1.000
_cell.angle_alpha   90.00
_cell.angle_beta   90.00
_cell.angle_gamma   90.00
#
_symmetry.space_group_name_H-M   'P 1'
#
loop_
_entity.id
_entity.type
_entity.pdbx_description
1 polymer ?
#
loop_
_entity_poly.entity_id
_entity_poly.type
_entity_poly.pdbx_seq_one_letter_code
_entity_poly.pdbx_strand_id
1 'polypeptide(L)'
;MNKIKINRLGEINVFNNSVEYVSPLENFRNVHTNQEKLLADYRAFLKQFNHSDVFCHITRLNGRGKYITFDYFLENNEMYSSIRYQNFTRQLELFYSLTEIAEFQQNSHVQILWDLNNFVIAHQKGKKDRIKAILHDFGDLIVFDQTSALEGLKRLVLLGLVKQTSLDGKPQPDDYINPSDEVAQFAEEVMSAESMNTIKASIESRLGKNGMTLSEVRSTQGKSARINQPKLLPTVKIAPKTITRPVKQSGSAPGRLVWLIGFLLIALSVLLAAFFINGNMQEQQKEAEALSRELKQQQKVNNIFTEYISGDKQKAREQMVTLNYHDLKSDMQRDIYIKWLVDGHQYSKALSLDESSAYLIGRKINHDNKEDIEKLAAEEKNEVLDFYLAGKEGHYQKVINLADKVNLKEPSVANAIVRAFVLTGSDNNLDSFMDEAEKKFDSGSKEMKNITRTYKYYKPYVQSLNDVQAQYDKKEKEIRDLEKAVSNKKTKSKKSSKKLTAAKKEQERLKEKIQDQRSDIKDVKTADIIASQDK
;
A
#
# COMPACT_ATOMS: atom_id res chain seq x y z
N MET A 1 -19.06 7.23 -6.40
CA MET A 1 -18.49 8.54 -6.01
C MET A 1 -19.38 9.10 -4.91
N ASN A 2 -18.87 9.26 -3.69
CA ASN A 2 -19.64 9.87 -2.62
C ASN A 2 -19.46 11.38 -2.72
N LYS A 3 -20.52 12.07 -3.11
CA LYS A 3 -20.59 13.53 -3.08
C LYS A 3 -21.13 13.94 -1.73
N ILE A 4 -20.34 14.71 -0.98
CA ILE A 4 -20.73 15.21 0.33
C ILE A 4 -20.90 16.71 0.21
N LYS A 5 -22.14 17.20 0.33
CA LYS A 5 -22.40 18.63 0.39
C LYS A 5 -21.85 19.17 1.71
N ILE A 6 -21.03 20.20 1.62
CA ILE A 6 -20.35 20.76 2.78
C ILE A 6 -20.12 22.26 2.55
N ASN A 7 -19.99 23.03 3.63
CA ASN A 7 -19.76 24.48 3.56
C ASN A 7 -20.78 25.19 2.62
N ARG A 8 -22.06 25.04 2.96
CA ARG A 8 -23.24 25.58 2.25
C ARG A 8 -23.49 24.99 0.85
N LEU A 9 -22.74 25.43 -0.16
CA LEU A 9 -22.90 25.03 -1.57
C LEU A 9 -21.65 24.31 -2.13
N GLY A 10 -20.66 24.06 -1.28
CA GLY A 10 -19.49 23.31 -1.66
C GLY A 10 -19.75 21.80 -1.69
N GLU A 11 -18.91 21.09 -2.41
CA GLU A 11 -18.94 19.63 -2.48
C GLU A 11 -17.54 19.07 -2.19
N ILE A 12 -17.44 18.14 -1.25
CA ILE A 12 -16.27 17.27 -1.14
C ILE A 12 -16.55 16.02 -1.99
N ASN A 13 -15.66 15.80 -2.95
CA ASN A 13 -15.56 14.58 -3.73
C ASN A 13 -14.37 13.78 -3.19
N VAL A 14 -14.66 12.61 -2.63
CA VAL A 14 -13.62 11.71 -2.12
C VAL A 14 -13.20 10.73 -3.22
N PHE A 15 -11.90 10.70 -3.52
CA PHE A 15 -11.26 9.86 -4.53
C PHE A 15 -10.08 9.09 -3.93
N ASN A 16 -10.33 7.90 -3.36
CA ASN A 16 -9.33 7.08 -2.67
C ASN A 16 -8.43 7.92 -1.73
N ASN A 17 -7.20 8.22 -2.16
CA ASN A 17 -6.19 8.98 -1.42
C ASN A 17 -6.24 10.49 -1.70
N SER A 18 -7.34 11.03 -2.20
CA SER A 18 -7.47 12.45 -2.49
C SER A 18 -8.87 12.96 -2.21
N VAL A 19 -8.94 14.21 -1.84
CA VAL A 19 -10.19 14.95 -1.68
C VAL A 19 -10.14 16.14 -2.62
N GLU A 20 -11.15 16.27 -3.48
CA GLU A 20 -11.39 17.50 -4.22
C GLU A 20 -12.52 18.23 -3.49
N TYR A 21 -12.26 19.45 -3.05
CA TYR A 21 -13.31 20.36 -2.63
C TYR A 21 -13.66 21.28 -3.80
N VAL A 22 -14.93 21.29 -4.20
CA VAL A 22 -15.45 22.15 -5.26
C VAL A 22 -16.25 23.26 -4.60
N SER A 23 -15.81 24.50 -4.77
CA SER A 23 -16.45 25.67 -4.18
C SER A 23 -16.98 26.59 -5.29
N PRO A 24 -18.26 26.97 -5.27
CA PRO A 24 -18.78 28.01 -6.16
C PRO A 24 -18.18 29.38 -5.81
N LEU A 25 -18.10 30.31 -6.77
CA LEU A 25 -17.56 31.66 -6.55
C LEU A 25 -18.35 32.46 -5.49
N GLU A 26 -19.60 32.09 -5.24
CA GLU A 26 -20.46 32.63 -4.19
C GLU A 26 -19.97 32.29 -2.76
N ASN A 27 -19.07 31.31 -2.62
CA ASN A 27 -18.42 30.97 -1.35
C ASN A 27 -17.13 31.78 -1.10
N PHE A 28 -16.89 32.83 -1.88
CA PHE A 28 -15.74 33.72 -1.73
C PHE A 28 -16.19 35.13 -1.39
N ARG A 29 -15.37 35.86 -0.60
CA ARG A 29 -15.62 37.27 -0.25
C ARG A 29 -15.67 38.17 -1.47
N ASN A 30 -14.93 37.81 -2.54
CA ASN A 30 -14.93 38.51 -3.81
C ASN A 30 -15.34 37.53 -4.93
N VAL A 31 -16.43 37.85 -5.64
CA VAL A 31 -16.93 37.01 -6.75
C VAL A 31 -16.00 37.01 -7.97
N HIS A 32 -15.02 37.94 -8.01
CA HIS A 32 -13.97 38.00 -9.04
C HIS A 32 -12.69 37.30 -8.62
N THR A 33 -12.68 36.60 -7.47
CA THR A 33 -11.55 35.77 -7.04
C THR A 33 -11.20 34.75 -8.12
N ASN A 34 -9.90 34.62 -8.39
CA ASN A 34 -9.37 33.68 -9.37
C ASN A 34 -8.27 32.81 -8.74
N GLN A 35 -7.85 31.79 -9.48
CA GLN A 35 -6.85 30.82 -9.05
C GLN A 35 -5.52 31.48 -8.64
N GLU A 36 -5.06 32.48 -9.39
CA GLU A 36 -3.77 33.12 -9.15
C GLU A 36 -3.76 33.87 -7.81
N LYS A 37 -4.82 34.66 -7.55
CA LYS A 37 -5.00 35.36 -6.28
C LYS A 37 -5.05 34.37 -5.10
N LEU A 38 -5.89 33.32 -5.19
CA LEU A 38 -6.00 32.34 -4.11
C LEU A 38 -4.71 31.58 -3.85
N LEU A 39 -3.93 31.28 -4.89
CA LEU A 39 -2.63 30.64 -4.73
C LEU A 39 -1.64 31.58 -4.00
N ALA A 40 -1.68 32.88 -4.29
CA ALA A 40 -0.89 33.87 -3.57
C ALA A 40 -1.33 33.98 -2.11
N ASP A 41 -2.63 34.08 -1.85
CA ASP A 41 -3.21 34.15 -0.50
C ASP A 41 -2.86 32.90 0.32
N TYR A 42 -2.96 31.71 -0.29
CA TYR A 42 -2.61 30.45 0.36
C TYR A 42 -1.12 30.35 0.70
N ARG A 43 -0.23 30.80 -0.19
CA ARG A 43 1.21 30.86 0.10
C ARG A 43 1.53 31.83 1.24
N ALA A 44 0.85 32.98 1.28
CA ALA A 44 0.99 33.94 2.36
C ALA A 44 0.52 33.34 3.70
N PHE A 45 -0.63 32.65 3.70
CA PHE A 45 -1.15 31.91 4.84
C PHE A 45 -0.14 30.86 5.35
N LEU A 46 0.40 30.02 4.48
CA LEU A 46 1.40 29.00 4.86
C LEU A 46 2.66 29.61 5.48
N LYS A 47 3.10 30.77 4.96
CA LYS A 47 4.26 31.50 5.49
C LYS A 47 3.95 32.11 6.86
N GLN A 48 2.76 32.68 7.04
CA GLN A 48 2.33 33.28 8.31
C GLN A 48 2.27 32.24 9.44
N PHE A 49 1.75 31.05 9.15
CA PHE A 49 1.54 30.00 10.14
C PHE A 49 2.58 28.89 10.12
N ASN A 50 3.75 29.16 9.51
CA ASN A 50 4.92 28.27 9.44
C ASN A 50 4.55 26.81 9.12
N HIS A 51 3.68 26.60 8.12
CA HIS A 51 3.23 25.26 7.72
C HIS A 51 2.65 24.42 8.86
N SER A 52 1.75 25.01 9.65
CA SER A 52 1.07 24.34 10.76
C SER A 52 0.62 22.92 10.39
N ASP A 53 1.03 21.94 11.19
CA ASP A 53 0.79 20.52 10.93
C ASP A 53 -0.66 20.09 11.26
N VAL A 54 -1.51 21.05 11.65
CA VAL A 54 -2.95 20.87 11.96
C VAL A 54 -3.84 20.80 10.71
N PHE A 55 -3.32 21.19 9.54
CA PHE A 55 -4.07 21.22 8.29
C PHE A 55 -3.54 20.24 7.25
N CYS A 56 -4.44 19.75 6.40
CA CYS A 56 -4.09 19.16 5.11
C CYS A 56 -3.71 20.28 4.15
N HIS A 57 -2.62 20.10 3.42
CA HIS A 57 -2.15 21.11 2.48
C HIS A 57 -2.83 20.96 1.12
N ILE A 58 -3.32 22.07 0.58
CA ILE A 58 -3.78 22.14 -0.80
C ILE A 58 -2.58 21.88 -1.71
N THR A 59 -2.74 20.88 -2.57
CA THR A 59 -1.72 20.49 -3.55
C THR A 59 -1.95 21.17 -4.89
N ARG A 60 -3.20 21.52 -5.20
CA ARG A 60 -3.56 22.21 -6.44
C ARG A 60 -4.82 23.05 -6.25
N LEU A 61 -4.85 24.17 -6.96
CA LEU A 61 -6.01 25.03 -7.13
C LEU A 61 -6.31 25.09 -8.62
N ASN A 62 -7.58 24.92 -9.02
CA ASN A 62 -7.98 25.09 -10.41
C ASN A 62 -9.24 25.95 -10.50
N GLY A 63 -9.29 26.86 -11.49
CA GLY A 63 -10.53 27.54 -11.88
C GLY A 63 -11.28 26.77 -12.98
N ARG A 64 -12.59 26.57 -12.81
CA ARG A 64 -13.49 25.98 -13.81
C ARG A 64 -14.78 26.78 -13.89
N GLY A 65 -14.83 27.79 -14.77
CA GLY A 65 -16.01 28.64 -14.92
C GLY A 65 -16.37 29.35 -13.62
N LYS A 66 -17.55 29.03 -13.05
CA LYS A 66 -18.06 29.60 -11.79
C LYS A 66 -17.60 28.86 -10.53
N TYR A 67 -16.68 27.92 -10.65
CA TYR A 67 -16.19 27.10 -9.55
C TYR A 67 -14.68 27.17 -9.42
N ILE A 68 -14.20 27.02 -8.19
CA ILE A 68 -12.80 26.83 -7.85
C ILE A 68 -12.68 25.49 -7.15
N THR A 69 -11.74 24.66 -7.60
CA THR A 69 -11.46 23.35 -7.00
C THR A 69 -10.15 23.36 -6.23
N PHE A 70 -10.15 22.68 -5.10
CA PHE A 70 -9.04 22.53 -4.18
C PHE A 70 -8.73 21.04 -4.07
N ASP A 71 -7.56 20.64 -4.55
CA ASP A 71 -7.15 19.24 -4.54
C ASP A 71 -6.22 18.98 -3.34
N TYR A 72 -6.59 18.02 -2.52
CA TYR A 72 -5.82 17.53 -1.39
C TYR A 72 -5.33 16.11 -1.69
N PHE A 73 -4.02 15.88 -1.58
CA PHE A 73 -3.46 14.53 -1.64
C PHE A 73 -3.29 14.00 -0.21
N LEU A 74 -4.09 13.00 0.12
CA LEU A 74 -4.27 12.44 1.46
C LEU A 74 -3.75 11.00 1.52
N GLU A 75 -2.63 10.70 0.85
CA GLU A 75 -1.97 9.40 0.99
C GLU A 75 -1.53 9.15 2.43
N ASN A 76 -1.82 7.95 2.95
CA ASN A 76 -1.67 7.59 4.36
C ASN A 76 -2.55 8.41 5.32
N ASN A 77 -3.76 8.78 4.90
CA ASN A 77 -4.77 9.34 5.79
C ASN A 77 -6.03 8.47 5.75
N GLU A 78 -6.74 8.42 6.87
CA GLU A 78 -8.06 7.83 6.96
C GLU A 78 -9.08 8.91 7.32
N MET A 79 -10.33 8.74 6.88
CA MET A 79 -11.41 9.64 7.30
C MET A 79 -11.58 9.59 8.81
N TYR A 80 -11.88 10.74 9.44
CA TYR A 80 -12.01 10.84 10.89
C TYR A 80 -12.97 9.81 11.51
N SER A 81 -14.00 9.38 10.77
CA SER A 81 -14.90 8.29 11.17
C SER A 81 -14.19 7.00 11.59
N SER A 82 -12.97 6.73 11.12
CA SER A 82 -12.23 5.52 11.50
C SER A 82 -11.76 5.51 12.96
N ILE A 83 -11.77 6.67 13.63
CA ILE A 83 -11.48 6.78 15.07
C ILE A 83 -12.37 5.87 15.92
N ARG A 84 -13.57 5.56 15.43
CA ARG A 84 -14.57 4.71 16.07
C ARG A 84 -14.13 3.26 16.20
N TYR A 85 -13.18 2.81 15.38
CA TYR A 85 -12.65 1.45 15.41
C TYR A 85 -11.38 1.33 16.27
N GLN A 86 -10.92 2.43 16.85
CA GLN A 86 -9.73 2.46 17.70
C GLN A 86 -10.09 2.17 19.16
N ASN A 87 -9.16 1.58 19.91
CA ASN A 87 -9.34 1.45 21.36
C ASN A 87 -9.31 2.84 22.04
N PHE A 88 -9.87 2.92 23.24
CA PHE A 88 -10.06 4.21 23.92
C PHE A 88 -8.75 4.97 24.15
N THR A 89 -7.67 4.28 24.53
CA THR A 89 -6.33 4.89 24.67
C THR A 89 -5.89 5.55 23.36
N ARG A 90 -6.05 4.88 22.22
CA ARG A 90 -5.69 5.41 20.91
C ARG A 90 -6.60 6.58 20.49
N GLN A 91 -7.89 6.52 20.84
CA GLN A 91 -8.82 7.63 20.63
C GLN A 91 -8.36 8.88 21.41
N LEU A 92 -7.93 8.72 22.67
CA LEU A 92 -7.41 9.82 23.49
C LEU A 92 -6.17 10.49 22.88
N GLU A 93 -5.22 9.71 22.34
CA GLU A 93 -4.05 10.26 21.64
C GLU A 93 -4.44 11.10 20.41
N LEU A 94 -5.43 10.63 19.65
CA LEU A 94 -5.94 11.36 18.50
C LEU A 94 -6.72 12.61 18.95
N PHE A 95 -7.60 12.51 19.94
CA PHE A 95 -8.33 13.66 20.51
C PHE A 95 -7.38 14.74 21.04
N TYR A 96 -6.22 14.36 21.59
CA TYR A 96 -5.20 15.32 21.98
C TYR A 96 -4.76 16.18 20.78
N SER A 97 -4.48 15.57 19.62
CA SER A 97 -4.15 16.34 18.41
C SER A 97 -5.29 17.23 17.90
N LEU A 98 -6.55 16.85 18.16
CA LEU A 98 -7.71 17.69 17.84
C LEU A 98 -7.76 18.97 18.68
N THR A 99 -7.26 18.93 19.93
CA THR A 99 -7.11 20.14 20.76
C THR A 99 -6.14 21.14 20.14
N GLU A 100 -5.09 20.67 19.44
CA GLU A 100 -4.14 21.56 18.74
C GLU A 100 -4.84 22.31 17.59
N ILE A 101 -5.79 21.68 16.91
CA ILE A 101 -6.60 22.30 15.85
C ILE A 101 -7.51 23.40 16.44
N ALA A 102 -8.17 23.10 17.57
CA ALA A 102 -9.07 24.02 18.23
C ALA A 102 -8.32 25.23 18.82
N GLU A 103 -7.17 25.00 19.46
CA GLU A 103 -6.26 26.06 19.90
C GLU A 103 -5.80 26.94 18.73
N PHE A 104 -5.52 26.33 17.57
CA PHE A 104 -5.16 27.08 16.37
C PHE A 104 -6.27 28.04 15.95
N GLN A 105 -7.53 27.58 15.82
CA GLN A 105 -8.66 28.45 15.49
C GLN A 105 -8.81 29.61 16.48
N GLN A 106 -8.75 29.33 17.79
CA GLN A 106 -8.90 30.35 18.82
C GLN A 106 -7.82 31.43 18.73
N ASN A 107 -6.57 31.04 18.48
CA ASN A 107 -5.43 31.95 18.51
C ASN A 107 -5.20 32.70 17.19
N SER A 108 -5.59 32.11 16.06
CA SER A 108 -5.30 32.64 14.72
C SER A 108 -6.47 33.37 14.06
N HIS A 109 -7.67 33.28 14.63
CA HIS A 109 -8.92 33.75 14.01
C HIS A 109 -9.20 33.13 12.63
N VAL A 110 -8.64 31.95 12.37
CA VAL A 110 -8.90 31.14 11.18
C VAL A 110 -10.08 30.24 11.48
N GLN A 111 -11.17 30.39 10.73
CA GLN A 111 -12.37 29.59 10.90
C GLN A 111 -12.17 28.20 10.28
N ILE A 112 -12.48 27.17 11.08
CA ILE A 112 -12.43 25.77 10.66
C ILE A 112 -13.86 25.25 10.51
N LEU A 113 -14.05 24.39 9.51
CA LEU A 113 -15.32 23.72 9.28
C LEU A 113 -15.43 22.48 10.18
N TRP A 114 -16.23 22.55 11.24
CA TRP A 114 -16.44 21.49 12.24
C TRP A 114 -17.48 20.47 11.78
N ASP A 115 -17.27 19.95 10.57
CA ASP A 115 -18.02 18.83 10.01
C ASP A 115 -17.16 17.56 10.07
N LEU A 116 -17.76 16.42 10.39
CA LEU A 116 -17.06 15.14 10.51
C LEU A 116 -16.27 14.78 9.24
N ASN A 117 -16.77 15.17 8.05
CA ASN A 117 -16.13 14.89 6.76
C ASN A 117 -14.97 15.85 6.44
N ASN A 118 -14.75 16.87 7.27
CA ASN A 118 -13.66 17.82 7.11
C ASN A 118 -12.34 17.37 7.78
N PHE A 119 -12.35 16.25 8.50
CA PHE A 119 -11.21 15.80 9.29
C PHE A 119 -10.72 14.43 8.84
N VAL A 120 -9.41 14.24 8.95
CA VAL A 120 -8.73 12.99 8.65
C VAL A 120 -7.71 12.66 9.73
N ILE A 121 -7.44 11.38 9.91
CA ILE A 121 -6.32 10.86 10.71
C ILE A 121 -5.14 10.67 9.77
N ALA A 122 -4.07 11.42 9.99
CA ALA A 122 -2.85 11.37 9.20
C ALA A 122 -1.81 10.42 9.80
N HIS A 123 -1.41 9.41 9.05
CA HIS A 123 -0.35 8.46 9.40
C HIS A 123 0.98 8.92 8.77
N GLN A 124 1.92 9.37 9.60
CA GLN A 124 3.23 9.86 9.14
C GLN A 124 4.34 8.95 9.66
N LYS A 125 5.16 8.42 8.74
CA LYS A 125 6.31 7.56 9.10
C LYS A 125 7.26 8.31 10.05
N GLY A 126 7.48 7.76 11.23
CA GLY A 126 8.37 8.33 12.25
C GLY A 126 7.77 9.46 13.10
N LYS A 127 6.46 9.71 13.01
CA LYS A 127 5.71 10.63 13.87
C LYS A 127 4.46 9.94 14.40
N LYS A 128 3.90 10.44 15.51
CA LYS A 128 2.60 9.98 16.01
C LYS A 128 1.50 10.42 15.04
N ASP A 129 0.57 9.51 14.73
CA ASP A 129 -0.60 9.89 13.95
C ASP A 129 -1.39 11.00 14.64
N ARG A 130 -2.05 11.81 13.83
CA ARG A 130 -2.73 13.02 14.30
C ARG A 130 -3.90 13.37 13.40
N ILE A 131 -4.88 14.03 13.98
CA ILE A 131 -6.01 14.55 13.22
C ILE A 131 -5.58 15.83 12.50
N LYS A 132 -6.09 16.02 11.29
CA LYS A 132 -5.92 17.23 10.48
C LYS A 132 -7.25 17.68 9.90
N ALA A 133 -7.42 19.00 9.77
CA ALA A 133 -8.56 19.58 9.07
C ALA A 133 -8.24 19.82 7.58
N ILE A 134 -9.21 19.57 6.69
CA ILE A 134 -9.09 19.77 5.24
C ILE A 134 -9.40 21.23 4.87
N LEU A 135 -10.59 21.70 5.25
CA LEU A 135 -11.12 23.02 4.95
C LEU A 135 -11.03 23.96 6.15
N HIS A 136 -10.49 25.13 5.88
CA HIS A 136 -10.35 26.27 6.76
C HIS A 136 -10.40 27.53 5.89
N ASP A 137 -10.76 28.67 6.46
CA ASP A 137 -10.73 29.92 5.72
C ASP A 137 -9.31 30.42 5.48
N PHE A 138 -9.09 31.00 4.30
CA PHE A 138 -7.86 31.70 3.95
C PHE A 138 -8.14 32.59 2.74
N GLY A 139 -7.46 33.74 2.67
CA GLY A 139 -7.71 34.70 1.59
C GLY A 139 -9.19 35.08 1.50
N ASP A 140 -9.77 34.85 0.33
CA ASP A 140 -11.20 35.12 0.08
C ASP A 140 -12.11 33.93 0.36
N LEU A 141 -11.61 32.71 0.57
CA LEU A 141 -12.45 31.54 0.81
C LEU A 141 -13.19 31.69 2.14
N ILE A 142 -14.51 31.54 2.12
CA ILE A 142 -15.35 31.64 3.32
C ILE A 142 -15.68 30.23 3.82
N VAL A 143 -15.41 29.98 5.10
CA VAL A 143 -16.04 28.89 5.86
C VAL A 143 -17.27 29.45 6.56
N PHE A 144 -18.45 28.96 6.20
CA PHE A 144 -19.73 29.46 6.72
C PHE A 144 -20.08 28.91 8.10
N ASP A 145 -19.42 27.84 8.53
CA ASP A 145 -19.57 27.32 9.89
C ASP A 145 -19.06 28.34 10.90
N GLN A 146 -19.91 28.72 11.86
CA GLN A 146 -19.60 29.67 12.93
C GLN A 146 -19.37 28.98 14.28
N THR A 147 -19.22 27.65 14.28
CA THR A 147 -18.96 26.88 15.50
C THR A 147 -17.65 27.36 16.14
N SER A 148 -17.73 27.66 17.44
CA SER A 148 -16.55 28.07 18.22
C SER A 148 -15.57 26.91 18.37
N ALA A 149 -14.30 27.20 18.62
CA ALA A 149 -13.27 26.18 18.76
C ALA A 149 -13.59 25.14 19.84
N LEU A 150 -14.12 25.58 20.99
CA LEU A 150 -14.52 24.70 22.09
C LEU A 150 -15.68 23.79 21.70
N GLU A 151 -16.75 24.35 21.12
CA GLU A 151 -17.93 23.57 20.76
C GLU A 151 -17.64 22.62 19.60
N GLY A 152 -16.77 23.02 18.67
CA GLY A 152 -16.28 22.16 17.59
C GLY A 152 -15.48 20.96 18.12
N LEU A 153 -14.56 21.22 19.06
CA LEU A 153 -13.79 20.18 19.75
C LEU A 153 -14.70 19.20 20.48
N LYS A 154 -15.65 19.69 21.29
CA LYS A 154 -16.63 18.86 22.00
C LYS A 154 -17.39 17.97 21.03
N ARG A 155 -17.96 18.58 19.99
CA ARG A 155 -18.78 17.89 18.98
C ARG A 155 -18.02 16.74 18.34
N LEU A 156 -16.79 16.96 17.89
CA LEU A 156 -16.03 15.91 17.23
C LEU A 156 -15.58 14.81 18.21
N VAL A 157 -15.07 15.16 19.39
CA VAL A 157 -14.70 14.17 20.41
C VAL A 157 -15.88 13.25 20.70
N LEU A 158 -17.07 13.82 20.93
CA LEU A 158 -18.28 13.04 21.20
C LEU A 158 -18.69 12.17 19.98
N LEU A 159 -18.65 12.71 18.76
CA LEU A 159 -18.89 11.95 17.53
C LEU A 159 -17.87 10.82 17.29
N GLY A 160 -16.68 10.91 17.87
CA GLY A 160 -15.68 9.84 17.86
C GLY A 160 -15.99 8.70 18.83
N LEU A 161 -16.77 8.96 19.88
CA LEU A 161 -17.13 8.00 20.93
C LEU A 161 -18.46 7.27 20.67
N VAL A 162 -19.32 7.84 19.83
CA VAL A 162 -20.67 7.30 19.56
C VAL A 162 -20.82 6.69 18.17
N LYS A 163 -21.82 5.82 18.01
CA LYS A 163 -22.16 5.17 16.74
C LYS A 163 -22.81 6.14 15.73
N GLN A 164 -23.51 7.15 16.23
CA GLN A 164 -24.30 8.10 15.43
C GLN A 164 -23.41 9.09 14.65
N THR A 165 -23.86 9.56 13.48
CA THR A 165 -23.12 10.54 12.65
C THR A 165 -23.46 12.00 12.95
N SER A 166 -24.47 12.22 13.79
CA SER A 166 -24.89 13.51 14.33
C SER A 166 -25.18 13.36 15.83
N LEU A 167 -25.24 14.48 16.55
CA LEU A 167 -25.58 14.50 17.97
C LEU A 167 -26.74 15.47 18.15
N ASP A 168 -27.89 14.95 18.58
CA ASP A 168 -29.08 15.74 18.90
C ASP A 168 -29.30 15.78 20.43
N GLY A 169 -28.20 15.99 21.18
CA GLY A 169 -28.21 16.06 22.65
C GLY A 169 -27.16 15.16 23.31
N LYS A 170 -27.35 14.90 24.61
CA LYS A 170 -26.48 14.03 25.41
C LYS A 170 -26.59 12.58 24.93
N PRO A 171 -25.48 11.90 24.57
CA PRO A 171 -25.50 10.48 24.21
C PRO A 171 -25.99 9.60 25.36
N GLN A 172 -26.81 8.61 25.04
CA GLN A 172 -27.23 7.57 25.98
C GLN A 172 -26.17 6.45 26.08
N PRO A 173 -26.17 5.63 27.14
CA PRO A 173 -25.20 4.53 27.30
C PRO A 173 -25.09 3.61 26.07
N ASP A 174 -26.21 3.31 25.40
CA ASP A 174 -26.23 2.43 24.23
C ASP A 174 -25.69 3.07 22.94
N ASP A 175 -25.55 4.40 22.92
CA ASP A 175 -25.01 5.14 21.78
C ASP A 175 -23.49 5.02 21.68
N TYR A 176 -22.82 4.74 22.79
CA TYR A 176 -21.37 4.59 22.82
C TYR A 176 -20.91 3.34 22.09
N ILE A 177 -19.77 3.46 21.41
CA ILE A 177 -19.10 2.34 20.75
C ILE A 177 -18.47 1.42 21.80
N ASN A 178 -17.88 2.03 22.84
CA ASN A 178 -17.38 1.33 24.02
C ASN A 178 -18.23 1.75 25.23
N PRO A 179 -19.05 0.85 25.79
CA PRO A 179 -19.97 1.16 26.89
C PRO A 179 -19.29 1.16 28.27
N SER A 180 -17.96 1.35 28.36
CA SER A 180 -17.27 1.40 29.64
C SER A 180 -17.59 2.68 30.41
N ASP A 181 -17.68 2.58 31.74
CA ASP A 181 -17.90 3.73 32.64
C ASP A 181 -16.84 4.83 32.43
N GLU A 182 -15.60 4.43 32.10
CA GLU A 182 -14.51 5.37 31.82
C GLU A 182 -14.79 6.24 30.58
N VAL A 183 -15.35 5.65 29.51
CA VAL A 183 -15.71 6.36 28.27
C VAL A 183 -16.90 7.27 28.53
N ALA A 184 -17.91 6.80 29.25
CA ALA A 184 -19.07 7.60 29.63
C ALA A 184 -18.66 8.80 30.50
N GLN A 185 -17.82 8.59 31.50
CA GLN A 185 -17.28 9.66 32.35
C GLN A 185 -16.48 10.68 31.54
N PHE A 186 -15.61 10.22 30.63
CA PHE A 186 -14.86 11.12 29.76
C PHE A 186 -15.78 11.95 28.84
N ALA A 187 -16.82 11.34 28.26
CA ALA A 187 -17.79 12.04 27.44
C ALA A 187 -18.55 13.11 28.25
N GLU A 188 -18.92 12.83 29.51
CA GLU A 188 -19.54 13.81 30.41
C GLU A 188 -18.60 14.98 30.75
N GLU A 189 -17.33 14.68 31.07
CA GLU A 189 -16.31 15.70 31.29
C GLU A 189 -16.15 16.61 30.07
N VAL A 190 -16.13 16.04 28.86
CA VAL A 190 -16.05 16.80 27.59
C VAL A 190 -17.29 17.68 27.39
N MET A 191 -18.50 17.15 27.60
CA MET A 191 -19.74 17.93 27.47
C MET A 191 -19.77 19.12 28.44
N SER A 192 -19.39 18.89 29.68
CA SER A 192 -19.38 19.90 30.76
C SER A 192 -18.22 20.89 30.69
N ALA A 193 -17.22 20.65 29.83
CA ALA A 193 -16.01 21.46 29.82
C ALA A 193 -16.28 22.92 29.41
N GLU A 194 -15.85 23.85 30.25
CA GLU A 194 -15.95 25.29 29.97
C GLU A 194 -14.75 25.82 29.16
N SER A 195 -13.70 25.01 29.00
CA SER A 195 -12.50 25.39 28.27
C SER A 195 -11.83 24.21 27.58
N MET A 196 -11.06 24.49 26.52
CA MET A 196 -10.27 23.47 25.83
C MET A 196 -9.17 22.88 26.73
N ASN A 197 -8.65 23.69 27.66
CA ASN A 197 -7.67 23.24 28.65
C ASN A 197 -8.24 22.16 29.58
N THR A 198 -9.53 22.25 29.93
CA THR A 198 -10.22 21.24 30.73
C THR A 198 -10.27 19.90 30.00
N ILE A 199 -10.63 19.92 28.70
CA ILE A 199 -10.66 18.71 27.86
C ILE A 199 -9.24 18.13 27.71
N LYS A 200 -8.27 18.98 27.42
CA LYS A 200 -6.86 18.59 27.27
C LYS A 200 -6.30 17.95 28.54
N ALA A 201 -6.54 18.55 29.71
CA ALA A 201 -6.11 18.02 30.99
C ALA A 201 -6.77 16.67 31.31
N SER A 202 -8.05 16.49 30.97
CA SER A 202 -8.74 15.21 31.12
C SER A 202 -8.10 14.11 30.25
N ILE A 203 -7.76 14.42 28.99
CA ILE A 203 -7.06 13.52 28.08
C ILE A 203 -5.68 13.15 28.64
N GLU A 204 -4.88 14.15 29.02
CA GLU A 204 -3.53 13.94 29.57
C GLU A 204 -3.54 13.10 30.85
N SER A 205 -4.49 13.35 31.75
CA SER A 205 -4.65 12.58 32.99
C SER A 205 -4.88 11.10 32.71
N ARG A 206 -5.74 10.78 31.73
CA ARG A 206 -6.05 9.39 31.35
C ARG A 206 -4.90 8.70 30.62
N LEU A 207 -4.21 9.41 29.74
CA LEU A 207 -3.00 8.89 29.09
C LEU A 207 -1.88 8.63 30.12
N GLY A 208 -1.72 9.50 31.12
CA GLY A 208 -0.74 9.34 32.19
C GLY A 208 -1.01 8.18 33.16
N LYS A 209 -2.29 7.90 33.45
CA LYS A 209 -2.69 6.72 34.28
C LYS A 209 -2.36 5.39 33.60
N ASN A 210 -2.25 5.36 32.27
CA ASN A 210 -1.96 4.15 31.48
C ASN A 210 -0.45 3.92 31.23
N GLY A 211 0.44 4.60 31.95
CA GLY A 211 1.89 4.32 31.92
C GLY A 211 2.68 5.00 30.78
N MET A 212 2.08 5.91 30.02
CA MET A 212 2.81 6.77 29.07
C MET A 212 3.37 8.00 29.77
N THR A 213 4.65 8.33 29.52
CA THR A 213 5.28 9.51 30.13
C THR A 213 4.87 10.80 29.42
N LEU A 214 4.61 11.88 30.18
CA LEU A 214 4.28 13.21 29.66
C LEU A 214 5.29 13.74 28.61
N SER A 215 6.54 13.27 28.64
CA SER A 215 7.61 13.57 27.68
C SER A 215 7.33 13.07 26.26
N GLU A 216 6.57 11.98 26.09
CA GLU A 216 6.18 11.43 24.78
C GLU A 216 4.98 12.14 24.16
N VAL A 217 4.25 12.93 24.95
CA VAL A 217 3.12 13.78 24.52
C VAL A 217 3.60 15.20 24.21
N ARG A 218 4.65 15.68 24.91
CA ARG A 218 5.19 17.06 24.79
C ARG A 218 6.23 17.28 23.68
N SER A 219 6.74 16.23 23.01
CA SER A 219 7.77 16.36 21.97
C SER A 219 7.31 17.04 20.66
N THR A 220 6.07 17.55 20.61
CA THR A 220 5.58 18.45 19.55
C THR A 220 5.99 19.91 19.70
N GLN A 221 6.62 20.31 20.82
CA GLN A 221 7.17 21.66 20.97
C GLN A 221 8.69 21.71 20.75
N GLY A 222 9.08 22.27 19.59
CA GLY A 222 10.36 22.98 19.45
C GLY A 222 11.54 22.21 18.88
N LYS A 223 11.68 22.24 17.55
CA LYS A 223 12.84 22.83 16.85
C LYS A 223 12.54 22.85 15.35
N SER A 224 12.41 24.07 14.82
CA SER A 224 12.33 24.38 13.41
C SER A 224 13.54 23.78 12.68
N ALA A 225 13.37 22.58 12.14
CA ALA A 225 14.27 22.04 11.15
C ALA A 225 13.81 22.60 9.80
N ARG A 226 14.72 23.27 9.08
CA ARG A 226 14.53 23.64 7.68
C ARG A 226 14.18 22.37 6.89
N ILE A 227 12.90 22.20 6.56
CA ILE A 227 12.42 21.13 5.69
C ILE A 227 12.18 21.73 4.31
N ASN A 228 12.72 21.06 3.29
CA ASN A 228 12.66 21.46 1.89
C ASN A 228 11.22 21.69 1.42
N GLN A 229 11.00 22.82 0.76
CA GLN A 229 9.72 23.23 0.16
C GLN A 229 9.15 22.13 -0.75
N PRO A 230 7.86 21.78 -0.64
CA PRO A 230 7.15 21.11 -1.73
C PRO A 230 7.08 22.08 -2.91
N LYS A 231 7.75 21.76 -4.03
CA LYS A 231 7.66 22.55 -5.26
C LYS A 231 6.24 22.44 -5.82
N LEU A 232 5.56 23.58 -5.94
CA LEU A 232 4.41 23.72 -6.83
C LEU A 232 4.88 23.43 -8.26
N LEU A 233 4.20 22.53 -8.95
CA LEU A 233 4.53 22.15 -10.32
C LEU A 233 4.37 23.36 -11.27
N PRO A 234 5.40 23.76 -12.04
CA PRO A 234 5.29 24.87 -12.98
C PRO A 234 4.57 24.46 -14.27
N THR A 235 3.84 25.41 -14.86
CA THR A 235 3.21 25.33 -16.18
C THR A 235 4.29 25.28 -17.27
N VAL A 236 4.29 24.23 -18.10
CA VAL A 236 5.33 23.99 -19.14
C VAL A 236 4.97 24.67 -20.46
N LYS A 237 5.86 25.54 -20.96
CA LYS A 237 6.01 25.87 -22.39
C LYS A 237 7.02 24.87 -23.00
N ILE A 238 6.70 24.28 -24.15
CA ILE A 238 7.45 23.17 -24.76
C ILE A 238 8.51 23.66 -25.76
N ALA A 239 9.75 23.22 -25.60
CA ALA A 239 10.77 22.99 -26.65
C ALA A 239 11.87 22.02 -26.12
N PRO A 240 12.62 21.29 -26.97
CA PRO A 240 12.89 19.86 -26.75
C PRO A 240 14.25 19.44 -26.14
N LYS A 241 14.19 18.30 -25.41
CA LYS A 241 15.18 17.25 -25.07
C LYS A 241 16.57 17.61 -24.48
N THR A 242 16.76 17.25 -23.21
CA THR A 242 17.85 16.34 -22.76
C THR A 242 17.42 15.52 -21.54
N ILE A 243 17.82 14.25 -21.50
CA ILE A 243 17.38 13.18 -20.58
C ILE A 243 18.14 13.25 -19.24
N THR A 244 17.43 13.21 -18.11
CA THR A 244 17.93 12.69 -16.81
C THR A 244 16.82 11.93 -16.08
N ARG A 245 17.19 10.77 -15.52
CA ARG A 245 16.31 9.70 -14.99
C ARG A 245 15.68 10.04 -13.61
N PRO A 246 14.45 9.59 -13.32
CA PRO A 246 13.91 9.60 -11.96
C PRO A 246 14.14 8.28 -11.20
N VAL A 247 14.24 8.45 -9.87
CA VAL A 247 14.43 7.45 -8.82
C VAL A 247 13.16 6.61 -8.59
N LYS A 248 13.32 5.29 -8.38
CA LYS A 248 12.24 4.31 -8.13
C LYS A 248 11.94 4.17 -6.62
N GLN A 249 10.68 4.39 -6.23
CA GLN A 249 10.09 3.87 -4.99
C GLN A 249 9.28 2.59 -5.29
N SER A 250 9.55 1.54 -4.52
CA SER A 250 8.87 0.25 -4.55
C SER A 250 7.90 0.13 -3.36
N GLY A 251 6.66 -0.28 -3.62
CA GLY A 251 5.64 -0.56 -2.61
C GLY A 251 4.27 -0.66 -3.29
N SER A 252 3.61 -1.81 -3.13
CA SER A 252 2.38 -2.24 -3.80
C SER A 252 1.17 -1.35 -3.55
N ALA A 253 0.45 -0.96 -4.61
CA ALA A 253 -0.67 -0.03 -4.52
C ALA A 253 -1.89 -0.50 -5.34
N PRO A 254 -3.09 -0.51 -4.75
CA PRO A 254 -4.33 -0.14 -5.44
C PRO A 254 -4.36 1.37 -5.77
N GLY A 255 -3.55 2.19 -5.10
CA GLY A 255 -3.50 3.65 -5.23
C GLY A 255 -2.81 4.21 -6.49
N ARG A 256 -1.93 3.45 -7.16
CA ARG A 256 -1.24 3.92 -8.39
C ARG A 256 -2.19 4.10 -9.59
N LEU A 257 -3.33 3.39 -9.59
CA LEU A 257 -4.29 3.42 -10.70
C LEU A 257 -5.06 4.74 -10.76
N VAL A 258 -5.42 5.28 -9.60
CA VAL A 258 -6.24 6.48 -9.48
C VAL A 258 -5.45 7.76 -9.78
N TRP A 259 -4.16 7.79 -9.43
CA TRP A 259 -3.28 8.94 -9.66
C TRP A 259 -2.98 9.18 -11.16
N LEU A 260 -2.87 8.11 -11.96
CA LEU A 260 -2.54 8.16 -13.38
C LEU A 260 -3.75 8.47 -14.28
N ILE A 261 -4.95 8.02 -13.90
CA ILE A 261 -6.21 8.35 -14.59
C ILE A 261 -6.47 9.86 -14.56
N GLY A 262 -6.19 10.52 -13.43
CA GLY A 262 -6.34 11.98 -13.30
C GLY A 262 -5.34 12.80 -14.11
N PHE A 263 -4.09 12.34 -14.23
CA PHE A 263 -3.04 13.06 -14.98
C PHE A 263 -3.26 13.03 -16.50
N LEU A 264 -3.79 11.92 -17.03
CA LEU A 264 -4.01 11.71 -18.47
C LEU A 264 -5.17 12.58 -19.01
N LEU A 265 -6.19 12.83 -18.18
CA LEU A 265 -7.29 13.76 -18.50
C LEU A 265 -6.83 15.23 -18.58
N ILE A 266 -5.81 15.63 -17.82
CA ILE A 266 -5.33 17.01 -17.73
C ILE A 266 -4.44 17.37 -18.93
N ALA A 267 -3.53 16.48 -19.33
CA ALA A 267 -2.65 16.72 -20.47
C ALA A 267 -3.42 16.84 -21.80
N LEU A 268 -4.50 16.07 -21.95
CA LEU A 268 -5.34 16.04 -23.16
C LEU A 268 -6.26 17.26 -23.28
N SER A 269 -6.66 17.85 -22.14
CA SER A 269 -7.46 19.09 -22.08
C SER A 269 -6.67 20.33 -22.50
N VAL A 270 -5.35 20.35 -22.21
CA VAL A 270 -4.44 21.43 -22.60
C VAL A 270 -4.12 21.39 -24.11
N LEU A 271 -4.06 20.19 -24.70
CA LEU A 271 -3.89 20.00 -26.15
C LEU A 271 -5.11 20.50 -26.95
N LEU A 272 -6.33 20.26 -26.46
CA LEU A 272 -7.57 20.79 -27.06
C LEU A 272 -7.60 22.34 -27.05
N ALA A 273 -7.15 22.97 -25.96
CA ALA A 273 -7.13 24.43 -25.86
C ALA A 273 -6.13 25.09 -26.82
N ALA A 274 -5.01 24.42 -27.11
CA ALA A 274 -4.01 24.91 -28.07
C ALA A 274 -4.45 24.74 -29.54
N PHE A 275 -5.32 23.76 -29.82
CA PHE A 275 -5.75 23.40 -31.17
C PHE A 275 -6.75 24.39 -31.79
N PHE A 276 -7.52 25.10 -30.96
CA PHE A 276 -8.47 26.13 -31.42
C PHE A 276 -7.82 27.47 -31.82
N ILE A 277 -6.49 27.62 -31.71
CA ILE A 277 -5.80 28.91 -31.87
C ILE A 277 -5.04 29.06 -33.20
N ASN A 278 -4.66 27.99 -33.90
CA ASN A 278 -3.87 28.09 -35.15
C ASN A 278 -4.52 27.34 -36.31
N GLY A 279 -4.65 27.96 -37.49
CA GLY A 279 -5.46 27.46 -38.60
C GLY A 279 -4.78 26.46 -39.54
N ASN A 280 -5.44 25.33 -39.79
CA ASN A 280 -5.56 24.66 -41.10
C ASN A 280 -6.67 23.57 -41.03
N MET A 281 -7.88 23.86 -41.51
CA MET A 281 -9.11 23.14 -41.11
C MET A 281 -9.19 21.63 -41.47
N GLN A 282 -8.54 21.15 -42.53
CA GLN A 282 -8.76 19.78 -43.02
C GLN A 282 -7.92 18.72 -42.29
N GLU A 283 -6.68 19.05 -41.95
CA GLU A 283 -5.79 18.21 -41.14
C GLU A 283 -6.21 18.26 -39.66
N GLN A 284 -6.67 19.42 -39.22
CA GLN A 284 -7.25 19.63 -37.90
C GLN A 284 -8.53 18.82 -37.65
N GLN A 285 -9.37 18.62 -38.67
CA GLN A 285 -10.58 17.82 -38.51
C GLN A 285 -10.24 16.33 -38.30
N LYS A 286 -9.23 15.80 -39.01
CA LYS A 286 -8.76 14.42 -38.81
C LYS A 286 -8.09 14.22 -37.44
N GLU A 287 -7.29 15.19 -37.00
CA GLU A 287 -6.65 15.16 -35.68
C GLU A 287 -7.67 15.33 -34.55
N ALA A 288 -8.67 16.20 -34.71
CA ALA A 288 -9.76 16.37 -33.75
C ALA A 288 -10.65 15.11 -33.65
N GLU A 289 -10.92 14.44 -34.77
CA GLU A 289 -11.63 13.17 -34.77
C GLU A 289 -10.82 12.05 -34.10
N ALA A 290 -9.51 11.97 -34.36
CA ALA A 290 -8.62 11.01 -33.70
C ALA A 290 -8.56 11.26 -32.19
N LEU A 291 -8.41 12.52 -31.76
CA LEU A 291 -8.39 12.93 -30.37
C LEU A 291 -9.74 12.67 -29.67
N SER A 292 -10.85 12.89 -30.37
CA SER A 292 -12.21 12.59 -29.87
C SER A 292 -12.42 11.08 -29.67
N ARG A 293 -11.94 10.25 -30.60
CA ARG A 293 -11.97 8.78 -30.47
C ARG A 293 -11.13 8.32 -29.28
N GLU A 294 -9.93 8.89 -29.13
CA GLU A 294 -9.03 8.61 -28.01
C GLU A 294 -9.64 9.00 -26.66
N LEU A 295 -10.26 10.17 -26.57
CA LEU A 295 -11.00 10.64 -25.39
C LEU A 295 -12.14 9.70 -25.02
N LYS A 296 -12.95 9.29 -26.00
CA LYS A 296 -14.07 8.35 -25.78
C LYS A 296 -13.55 7.01 -25.26
N GLN A 297 -12.42 6.54 -25.76
CA GLN A 297 -11.83 5.30 -25.30
C GLN A 297 -11.28 5.40 -23.87
N GLN A 298 -10.60 6.50 -23.53
CA GLN A 298 -10.14 6.75 -22.16
C GLN A 298 -11.31 6.89 -21.18
N GLN A 299 -12.39 7.56 -21.58
CA GLN A 299 -13.62 7.63 -20.79
C GLN A 299 -14.23 6.25 -20.55
N LYS A 300 -14.28 5.39 -21.58
CA LYS A 300 -14.74 3.99 -21.42
C LYS A 300 -13.91 3.22 -20.39
N VAL A 301 -12.57 3.27 -20.49
CA VAL A 301 -11.66 2.62 -19.54
C VAL A 301 -11.87 3.14 -18.11
N ASN A 302 -12.06 4.46 -17.95
CA ASN A 302 -12.30 5.07 -16.65
C ASN A 302 -13.66 4.68 -16.05
N ASN A 303 -14.70 4.59 -16.88
CA ASN A 303 -16.01 4.11 -16.46
C ASN A 303 -15.92 2.67 -15.96
N ILE A 304 -15.21 1.80 -16.69
CA ILE A 304 -14.96 0.40 -16.29
C ILE A 304 -14.25 0.33 -14.93
N PHE A 305 -13.19 1.12 -14.72
CA PHE A 305 -12.53 1.16 -13.41
C PHE A 305 -13.41 1.71 -12.30
N THR A 306 -14.25 2.70 -12.61
CA THR A 306 -15.22 3.27 -11.66
C THR A 306 -16.26 2.22 -11.26
N GLU A 307 -16.79 1.46 -12.23
CA GLU A 307 -17.71 0.34 -11.99
C GLU A 307 -17.05 -0.72 -11.10
N TYR A 308 -15.81 -1.10 -11.41
CA TYR A 308 -15.05 -2.07 -10.60
C TYR A 308 -14.87 -1.62 -9.15
N ILE A 309 -14.57 -0.34 -8.94
CA ILE A 309 -14.39 0.25 -7.60
C ILE A 309 -15.73 0.38 -6.86
N SER A 310 -16.81 0.68 -7.58
CA SER A 310 -18.16 0.84 -7.01
C SER A 310 -18.81 -0.46 -6.54
N GLY A 311 -18.18 -1.61 -6.81
CA GLY A 311 -18.59 -2.92 -6.30
C GLY A 311 -19.06 -3.89 -7.38
N ASP A 312 -19.39 -3.42 -8.59
CA ASP A 312 -19.81 -4.27 -9.70
C ASP A 312 -18.60 -4.80 -10.48
N LYS A 313 -17.81 -5.64 -9.80
CA LYS A 313 -16.53 -6.16 -10.32
C LYS A 313 -16.70 -7.08 -11.51
N GLN A 314 -17.80 -7.84 -11.57
CA GLN A 314 -18.05 -8.78 -12.65
C GLN A 314 -18.35 -8.03 -13.96
N LYS A 315 -19.31 -7.10 -13.91
CA LYS A 315 -19.67 -6.28 -15.07
C LYS A 315 -18.48 -5.46 -15.58
N ALA A 316 -17.69 -4.89 -14.67
CA ALA A 316 -16.49 -4.16 -15.07
C ALA A 316 -15.46 -5.06 -15.78
N ARG A 317 -15.27 -6.31 -15.33
CA ARG A 317 -14.39 -7.27 -16.01
C ARG A 317 -14.93 -7.62 -17.40
N GLU A 318 -16.23 -7.90 -17.50
CA GLU A 318 -16.89 -8.19 -18.78
C GLU A 318 -16.73 -7.03 -19.76
N GLN A 319 -16.93 -5.79 -19.31
CA GLN A 319 -16.70 -4.61 -20.15
C GLN A 319 -15.23 -4.44 -20.52
N MET A 320 -14.29 -4.67 -19.61
CA MET A 320 -12.85 -4.54 -19.89
C MET A 320 -12.42 -5.48 -21.00
N VAL A 321 -12.87 -6.74 -20.99
CA VAL A 321 -12.44 -7.72 -22.01
C VAL A 321 -12.98 -7.44 -23.41
N THR A 322 -14.00 -6.57 -23.54
CA THR A 322 -14.46 -6.05 -24.84
C THR A 322 -13.54 -4.99 -25.43
N LEU A 323 -12.66 -4.40 -24.61
CA LEU A 323 -11.67 -3.45 -25.10
C LEU A 323 -10.54 -4.18 -25.83
N ASN A 324 -10.03 -3.54 -26.87
CA ASN A 324 -8.82 -3.97 -27.53
C ASN A 324 -7.60 -3.62 -26.67
N TYR A 325 -6.82 -4.63 -26.31
CA TYR A 325 -5.63 -4.51 -25.47
C TYR A 325 -4.59 -3.54 -26.03
N HIS A 326 -4.36 -3.57 -27.35
CA HIS A 326 -3.36 -2.72 -28.01
C HIS A 326 -3.77 -1.25 -28.07
N ASP A 327 -5.06 -0.96 -27.92
CA ASP A 327 -5.56 0.40 -27.92
C ASP A 327 -5.49 1.05 -26.51
N LEU A 328 -5.12 0.29 -25.47
CA LEU A 328 -4.89 0.81 -24.10
C LEU A 328 -3.61 1.64 -24.07
N LYS A 329 -3.65 2.83 -23.46
CA LYS A 329 -2.55 3.81 -23.59
C LYS A 329 -1.47 3.68 -22.53
N SER A 330 -1.78 3.15 -21.35
CA SER A 330 -0.79 2.99 -20.27
C SER A 330 -0.44 1.53 -20.02
N ASP A 331 0.83 1.29 -19.67
CA ASP A 331 1.30 -0.03 -19.20
C ASP A 331 0.42 -0.54 -18.06
N MET A 332 -0.01 0.36 -17.18
CA MET A 332 -0.87 0.00 -16.06
C MET A 332 -2.27 -0.49 -16.49
N GLN A 333 -2.88 0.13 -17.50
CA GLN A 333 -4.17 -0.34 -18.04
C GLN A 333 -4.02 -1.74 -18.62
N ARG A 334 -2.92 -1.97 -19.34
CA ARG A 334 -2.55 -3.29 -19.90
C ARG A 334 -2.30 -4.31 -18.79
N ASP A 335 -1.53 -3.98 -17.76
CA ASP A 335 -1.26 -4.83 -16.61
C ASP A 335 -2.56 -5.27 -15.90
N ILE A 336 -3.51 -4.35 -15.74
CA ILE A 336 -4.81 -4.67 -15.12
C ILE A 336 -5.66 -5.53 -16.04
N TYR A 337 -5.67 -5.23 -17.35
CA TYR A 337 -6.35 -6.07 -18.33
C TYR A 337 -5.85 -7.51 -18.23
N ILE A 338 -4.53 -7.72 -18.30
CA ILE A 338 -3.90 -9.04 -18.14
C ILE A 338 -4.27 -9.66 -16.80
N LYS A 339 -4.20 -8.91 -15.70
CA LYS A 339 -4.56 -9.41 -14.37
C LYS A 339 -6.01 -9.90 -14.30
N TRP A 340 -6.94 -9.18 -14.92
CA TRP A 340 -8.36 -9.55 -14.92
C TRP A 340 -8.64 -10.75 -15.82
N LEU A 341 -7.93 -10.89 -16.94
CA LEU A 341 -7.97 -12.12 -17.73
C LEU A 341 -7.52 -13.32 -16.90
N VAL A 342 -6.39 -13.20 -16.20
CA VAL A 342 -5.87 -14.27 -15.33
C VAL A 342 -6.84 -14.58 -14.18
N ASP A 343 -7.43 -13.56 -13.56
CA ASP A 343 -8.45 -13.77 -12.51
C ASP A 343 -9.75 -14.40 -13.05
N GLY A 344 -10.01 -14.28 -14.34
CA GLY A 344 -11.14 -14.91 -15.04
C GLY A 344 -10.77 -16.22 -15.75
N HIS A 345 -9.62 -16.83 -15.43
CA HIS A 345 -9.12 -18.08 -16.02
C HIS A 345 -8.89 -18.02 -17.56
N GLN A 346 -8.81 -16.83 -18.15
CA GLN A 346 -8.54 -16.64 -19.58
C GLN A 346 -7.02 -16.64 -19.87
N TYR A 347 -6.35 -17.73 -19.50
CA TYR A 347 -4.88 -17.81 -19.48
C TYR A 347 -4.23 -17.75 -20.88
N SER A 348 -4.74 -18.52 -21.84
CA SER A 348 -4.22 -18.49 -23.23
C SER A 348 -4.33 -17.09 -23.84
N LYS A 349 -5.46 -16.41 -23.63
CA LYS A 349 -5.64 -15.02 -24.08
C LYS A 349 -4.63 -14.07 -23.41
N ALA A 350 -4.38 -14.23 -22.11
CA ALA A 350 -3.39 -13.42 -21.41
C ALA A 350 -1.97 -13.62 -21.98
N LEU A 351 -1.58 -14.87 -22.23
CA LEU A 351 -0.27 -15.20 -22.84
C LEU A 351 -0.14 -14.65 -24.26
N SER A 352 -1.19 -14.76 -25.09
CA SER A 352 -1.16 -14.26 -26.47
C SER A 352 -1.01 -12.73 -26.55
N LEU A 353 -1.45 -12.00 -25.53
CA LEU A 353 -1.37 -10.55 -25.47
C LEU A 353 -0.07 -10.05 -24.85
N ASP A 354 0.45 -10.79 -23.87
CA ASP A 354 1.70 -10.51 -23.18
C ASP A 354 2.32 -11.80 -22.64
N GLU A 355 3.43 -12.25 -23.25
CA GLU A 355 4.16 -13.45 -22.81
C GLU A 355 4.63 -13.36 -21.35
N SER A 356 4.89 -12.15 -20.85
CA SER A 356 5.30 -11.93 -19.45
C SER A 356 4.17 -12.23 -18.44
N SER A 357 2.93 -12.37 -18.92
CA SER A 357 1.82 -12.83 -18.09
C SER A 357 2.04 -14.24 -17.52
N ALA A 358 2.92 -15.04 -18.11
CA ALA A 358 3.33 -16.35 -17.58
C ALA A 358 3.82 -16.26 -16.12
N TYR A 359 4.53 -15.19 -15.74
CA TYR A 359 4.96 -14.99 -14.35
C TYR A 359 3.79 -14.70 -13.40
N LEU A 360 2.75 -14.02 -13.88
CA LEU A 360 1.55 -13.76 -13.10
C LEU A 360 0.70 -15.03 -12.92
N ILE A 361 0.52 -15.78 -14.01
CA ILE A 361 -0.18 -17.07 -14.01
C ILE A 361 0.54 -18.05 -13.07
N GLY A 362 1.86 -18.22 -13.24
CA GLY A 362 2.67 -19.13 -12.43
C GLY A 362 2.61 -18.87 -10.92
N ARG A 363 2.55 -17.60 -10.50
CA ARG A 363 2.38 -17.23 -9.07
C ARG A 363 1.01 -17.59 -8.50
N LYS A 364 -0.01 -17.73 -9.35
CA LYS A 364 -1.40 -17.98 -8.96
C LYS A 364 -1.82 -19.44 -9.10
N ILE A 365 -0.89 -20.34 -9.42
CA ILE A 365 -1.16 -21.79 -9.43
C ILE A 365 -1.59 -22.25 -8.04
N ASN A 366 -2.75 -22.87 -7.98
CA ASN A 366 -3.40 -23.48 -6.83
C ASN A 366 -4.09 -24.79 -7.27
N HIS A 367 -4.76 -25.47 -6.33
CA HIS A 367 -5.41 -26.76 -6.62
C HIS A 367 -6.48 -26.65 -7.73
N ASP A 368 -7.21 -25.55 -7.79
CA ASP A 368 -8.39 -25.39 -8.64
C ASP A 368 -8.04 -25.09 -10.10
N ASN A 369 -6.86 -24.52 -10.37
CA ASN A 369 -6.42 -24.12 -11.72
C ASN A 369 -5.17 -24.86 -12.22
N LYS A 370 -4.63 -25.82 -11.46
CA LYS A 370 -3.39 -26.51 -11.79
C LYS A 370 -3.48 -27.24 -13.14
N GLU A 371 -4.53 -28.04 -13.34
CA GLU A 371 -4.70 -28.87 -14.53
C GLU A 371 -4.80 -28.01 -15.81
N ASP A 372 -5.53 -26.90 -15.75
CA ASP A 372 -5.66 -25.97 -16.88
C ASP A 372 -4.31 -25.33 -17.23
N ILE A 373 -3.51 -24.99 -16.23
CA ILE A 373 -2.18 -24.39 -16.43
C ILE A 373 -1.16 -25.42 -16.92
N GLU A 374 -1.26 -26.68 -16.50
CA GLU A 374 -0.46 -27.79 -17.04
C GLU A 374 -0.72 -28.01 -18.53
N LYS A 375 -1.99 -28.07 -18.93
CA LYS A 375 -2.38 -28.17 -20.35
C LYS A 375 -1.85 -26.99 -21.14
N LEU A 376 -2.05 -25.77 -20.63
CA LEU A 376 -1.56 -24.55 -21.27
C LEU A 376 -0.03 -24.54 -21.43
N ALA A 377 0.71 -24.96 -20.40
CA ALA A 377 2.17 -25.00 -20.46
C ALA A 377 2.66 -25.99 -21.54
N ALA A 378 1.99 -27.13 -21.69
CA ALA A 378 2.31 -28.13 -22.70
C ALA A 378 1.95 -27.68 -24.12
N GLU A 379 0.77 -27.08 -24.29
CA GLU A 379 0.26 -26.59 -25.59
C GLU A 379 1.12 -25.43 -26.12
N GLU A 380 1.41 -24.44 -25.28
CA GLU A 380 2.18 -23.24 -25.64
C GLU A 380 3.70 -23.44 -25.51
N LYS A 381 4.15 -24.62 -25.04
CA LYS A 381 5.57 -24.93 -24.74
C LYS A 381 6.23 -23.84 -23.88
N ASN A 382 5.52 -23.38 -22.85
CA ASN A 382 5.91 -22.21 -22.07
C ASN A 382 6.85 -22.59 -20.90
N GLU A 383 8.16 -22.34 -21.09
CA GLU A 383 9.21 -22.68 -20.12
C GLU A 383 9.04 -21.99 -18.75
N VAL A 384 8.41 -20.81 -18.71
CA VAL A 384 8.15 -20.08 -17.46
C VAL A 384 7.05 -20.79 -16.66
N LEU A 385 5.97 -21.22 -17.30
CA LEU A 385 4.91 -22.00 -16.62
C LEU A 385 5.44 -23.36 -16.16
N ASP A 386 6.22 -24.03 -17.01
CA ASP A 386 6.93 -25.27 -16.67
C ASP A 386 7.79 -25.12 -15.41
N PHE A 387 8.49 -23.99 -15.27
CA PHE A 387 9.29 -23.67 -14.09
C PHE A 387 8.43 -23.55 -12.82
N TYR A 388 7.31 -22.84 -12.88
CA TYR A 388 6.43 -22.68 -11.73
C TYR A 388 5.73 -23.99 -11.34
N LEU A 389 5.27 -24.78 -12.31
CA LEU A 389 4.69 -26.11 -12.09
C LEU A 389 5.69 -27.04 -11.41
N ALA A 390 6.91 -27.13 -11.93
CA ALA A 390 7.97 -27.93 -11.34
C ALA A 390 8.24 -27.55 -9.87
N GLY A 391 8.22 -26.24 -9.56
CA GLY A 391 8.39 -25.74 -8.19
C GLY A 391 7.24 -26.10 -7.26
N LYS A 392 6.00 -26.19 -7.77
CA LYS A 392 4.81 -26.58 -7.00
C LYS A 392 4.73 -28.09 -6.76
N GLU A 393 5.21 -28.88 -7.71
CA GLU A 393 5.22 -30.35 -7.64
C GLU A 393 6.42 -30.92 -6.90
N GLY A 394 7.38 -30.07 -6.52
CA GLY A 394 8.60 -30.47 -5.84
C GLY A 394 9.66 -31.08 -6.77
N HIS A 395 9.55 -30.87 -8.08
CA HIS A 395 10.55 -31.26 -9.07
C HIS A 395 11.72 -30.27 -9.09
N TYR A 396 12.45 -30.15 -7.98
CA TYR A 396 13.48 -29.13 -7.77
C TYR A 396 14.63 -29.19 -8.78
N GLN A 397 15.03 -30.37 -9.24
CA GLN A 397 16.04 -30.47 -10.30
C GLN A 397 15.56 -29.85 -11.62
N LYS A 398 14.27 -30.01 -11.97
CA LYS A 398 13.68 -29.36 -13.15
C LYS A 398 13.65 -27.84 -12.99
N VAL A 399 13.36 -27.33 -11.78
CA VAL A 399 13.44 -25.89 -11.46
C VAL A 399 14.85 -25.34 -11.71
N ILE A 400 15.88 -26.05 -11.25
CA ILE A 400 17.29 -25.67 -11.45
C ILE A 400 17.64 -25.67 -12.95
N ASN A 401 17.26 -26.71 -13.68
CA ASN A 401 17.54 -26.82 -15.12
C ASN A 401 16.86 -25.72 -15.94
N LEU A 402 15.74 -25.16 -15.46
CA LEU A 402 15.01 -24.07 -16.09
C LEU A 402 15.45 -22.68 -15.60
N ALA A 403 16.43 -22.58 -14.70
CA ALA A 403 16.84 -21.30 -14.10
C ALA A 403 17.28 -20.25 -15.13
N ASP A 404 17.94 -20.67 -16.21
CA ASP A 404 18.37 -19.79 -17.30
C ASP A 404 17.24 -19.37 -18.26
N LYS A 405 16.06 -19.98 -18.13
CA LYS A 405 14.89 -19.70 -18.96
C LYS A 405 13.92 -18.69 -18.33
N VAL A 406 14.22 -18.23 -17.12
CA VAL A 406 13.34 -17.38 -16.32
C VAL A 406 14.03 -16.09 -15.86
N ASN A 407 13.23 -15.07 -15.62
CA ASN A 407 13.72 -13.74 -15.27
C ASN A 407 13.94 -13.58 -13.75
N LEU A 408 15.20 -13.54 -13.32
CA LEU A 408 15.61 -13.35 -11.93
C LEU A 408 15.27 -11.97 -11.35
N LYS A 409 14.79 -11.02 -12.18
CA LYS A 409 14.19 -9.76 -11.70
C LYS A 409 12.91 -10.00 -10.91
N GLU A 410 12.27 -11.15 -11.06
CA GLU A 410 11.10 -11.57 -10.29
C GLU A 410 11.53 -12.23 -8.96
N PRO A 411 11.18 -11.65 -7.79
CA PRO A 411 11.60 -12.21 -6.50
C PRO A 411 11.09 -13.64 -6.25
N SER A 412 9.94 -14.01 -6.82
CA SER A 412 9.41 -15.37 -6.73
C SER A 412 10.27 -16.39 -7.47
N VAL A 413 10.91 -15.97 -8.57
CA VAL A 413 11.80 -16.83 -9.36
C VAL A 413 13.09 -17.08 -8.59
N ALA A 414 13.71 -16.01 -8.05
CA ALA A 414 14.89 -16.13 -7.20
C ALA A 414 14.63 -17.02 -5.97
N ASN A 415 13.48 -16.85 -5.30
CA ASN A 415 13.04 -17.72 -4.22
C ASN A 415 12.96 -19.20 -4.65
N ALA A 416 12.27 -19.49 -5.74
CA ALA A 416 12.08 -20.85 -6.21
C ALA A 416 13.41 -21.54 -6.57
N ILE A 417 14.35 -20.83 -7.22
CA ILE A 417 15.66 -21.37 -7.60
C ILE A 417 16.51 -21.66 -6.36
N VAL A 418 16.70 -20.67 -5.47
CA VAL A 418 17.51 -20.87 -4.25
C VAL A 418 16.92 -21.99 -3.40
N ARG A 419 15.59 -22.00 -3.21
CA ARG A 419 14.89 -23.07 -2.49
C ARG A 419 15.13 -24.44 -3.14
N ALA A 420 15.13 -24.52 -4.47
CA ALA A 420 15.40 -25.76 -5.18
C ALA A 420 16.83 -26.26 -4.90
N PHE A 421 17.84 -25.39 -4.96
CA PHE A 421 19.21 -25.74 -4.58
C PHE A 421 19.30 -26.29 -3.16
N VAL A 422 18.68 -25.60 -2.19
CA VAL A 422 18.63 -26.05 -0.78
C VAL A 422 17.99 -27.43 -0.66
N LEU A 423 16.85 -27.66 -1.31
CA LEU A 423 16.09 -28.91 -1.18
C LEU A 423 16.68 -30.10 -1.94
N THR A 424 17.51 -29.85 -2.96
CA THR A 424 18.28 -30.91 -3.63
C THR A 424 19.49 -31.40 -2.82
N GLY A 425 19.89 -30.68 -1.75
CA GLY A 425 20.86 -31.16 -0.77
C GLY A 425 22.31 -31.19 -1.27
N SER A 426 22.69 -30.30 -2.19
CA SER A 426 24.08 -30.13 -2.60
C SER A 426 24.55 -28.72 -2.24
N ASP A 427 25.10 -28.53 -1.04
CA ASP A 427 25.54 -27.21 -0.56
C ASP A 427 26.56 -26.55 -1.48
N ASN A 428 27.47 -27.37 -2.02
CA ASN A 428 28.43 -26.94 -3.03
C ASN A 428 27.75 -26.31 -4.25
N ASN A 429 26.51 -26.70 -4.55
CA ASN A 429 25.76 -26.18 -5.70
C ASN A 429 25.09 -24.84 -5.40
N LEU A 430 24.71 -24.55 -4.15
CA LEU A 430 24.12 -23.26 -3.81
C LEU A 430 25.19 -22.15 -3.77
N ASP A 431 26.34 -22.43 -3.15
CA ASP A 431 27.46 -21.48 -3.15
C ASP A 431 28.02 -21.32 -4.57
N SER A 432 28.14 -22.40 -5.36
CA SER A 432 28.53 -22.28 -6.78
C SER A 432 27.52 -21.48 -7.60
N PHE A 433 26.22 -21.64 -7.34
CA PHE A 433 25.19 -20.83 -7.99
C PHE A 433 25.34 -19.34 -7.64
N MET A 434 25.66 -19.03 -6.37
CA MET A 434 25.91 -17.66 -5.94
C MET A 434 27.15 -17.08 -6.64
N ASP A 435 28.25 -17.83 -6.69
CA ASP A 435 29.48 -17.42 -7.39
C ASP A 435 29.25 -17.20 -8.89
N GLU A 436 28.44 -18.04 -9.53
CA GLU A 436 28.06 -17.89 -10.93
C GLU A 436 27.16 -16.66 -11.14
N ALA A 437 26.21 -16.43 -10.24
CA ALA A 437 25.36 -15.24 -10.26
C ALA A 437 26.18 -13.95 -10.09
N GLU A 438 27.17 -13.91 -9.19
CA GLU A 438 28.07 -12.77 -9.01
C GLU A 438 28.92 -12.47 -10.24
N LYS A 439 29.27 -13.49 -11.03
CA LYS A 439 29.98 -13.32 -12.32
C LYS A 439 29.06 -12.85 -13.43
N LYS A 440 27.81 -13.31 -13.43
CA LYS A 440 26.83 -13.06 -14.51
C LYS A 440 26.12 -11.72 -14.38
N PHE A 441 25.90 -11.23 -13.16
CA PHE A 441 25.09 -10.04 -12.88
C PHE A 441 25.85 -8.96 -12.13
N ASP A 442 25.60 -7.70 -12.49
CA ASP A 442 26.13 -6.57 -11.73
C ASP A 442 25.63 -6.60 -10.28
N SER A 443 26.51 -6.29 -9.31
CA SER A 443 26.19 -6.27 -7.87
C SER A 443 25.01 -5.38 -7.49
N GLY A 444 24.76 -4.32 -8.27
CA GLY A 444 23.63 -3.39 -8.09
C GLY A 444 22.33 -3.78 -8.80
N SER A 445 22.36 -4.81 -9.65
CA SER A 445 21.23 -5.26 -10.48
C SER A 445 20.08 -5.79 -9.62
N LYS A 446 18.87 -5.85 -10.20
CA LYS A 446 17.69 -6.32 -9.47
C LYS A 446 17.76 -7.84 -9.26
N GLU A 447 18.33 -8.54 -10.23
CA GLU A 447 18.64 -9.96 -10.24
C GLU A 447 19.55 -10.29 -9.05
N MET A 448 20.71 -9.64 -8.96
CA MET A 448 21.67 -9.90 -7.90
C MET A 448 21.06 -9.57 -6.53
N LYS A 449 20.36 -8.45 -6.39
CA LYS A 449 19.67 -8.09 -5.15
C LYS A 449 18.66 -9.15 -4.71
N ASN A 450 17.86 -9.67 -5.63
CA ASN A 450 16.88 -10.73 -5.32
C ASN A 450 17.57 -12.03 -4.90
N ILE A 451 18.63 -12.43 -5.60
CA ILE A 451 19.39 -13.65 -5.32
C ILE A 451 20.09 -13.53 -3.97
N THR A 452 20.91 -12.49 -3.75
CA THR A 452 21.66 -12.27 -2.50
C THR A 452 20.72 -12.24 -1.29
N ARG A 453 19.57 -11.56 -1.42
CA ARG A 453 18.57 -11.47 -0.35
C ARG A 453 18.01 -12.84 -0.01
N THR A 454 17.61 -13.60 -1.03
CA THR A 454 17.05 -14.94 -0.87
C THR A 454 18.08 -15.90 -0.28
N TYR A 455 19.31 -15.89 -0.82
CA TYR A 455 20.43 -16.69 -0.32
C TYR A 455 20.68 -16.44 1.18
N LYS A 456 20.76 -15.16 1.60
CA LYS A 456 20.94 -14.81 3.03
C LYS A 456 19.81 -15.32 3.91
N TYR A 457 18.56 -15.29 3.43
CA TYR A 457 17.41 -15.81 4.17
C TYR A 457 17.50 -17.33 4.38
N TYR A 458 17.93 -18.09 3.36
CA TYR A 458 18.04 -19.55 3.45
C TYR A 458 19.30 -20.03 4.18
N LYS A 459 20.32 -19.19 4.35
CA LYS A 459 21.59 -19.59 4.97
C LYS A 459 21.44 -20.29 6.34
N PRO A 460 20.61 -19.81 7.29
CA PRO A 460 20.40 -20.52 8.56
C PRO A 460 19.73 -21.90 8.38
N TYR A 461 18.81 -22.03 7.41
CA TYR A 461 18.16 -23.30 7.10
C TYR A 461 19.15 -24.32 6.54
N VAL A 462 20.04 -23.88 5.64
CA VAL A 462 21.12 -24.70 5.08
C VAL A 462 22.04 -25.20 6.19
N GLN A 463 22.51 -24.29 7.05
CA GLN A 463 23.36 -24.67 8.19
C GLN A 463 22.69 -25.71 9.08
N SER A 464 21.43 -25.48 9.44
CA SER A 464 20.68 -26.40 10.30
C SER A 464 20.46 -27.77 9.64
N LEU A 465 20.11 -27.81 8.36
CA LEU A 465 19.96 -29.06 7.61
C LEU A 465 21.26 -29.86 7.58
N ASN A 466 22.39 -29.18 7.34
CA ASN A 466 23.70 -29.82 7.24
C ASN A 466 24.15 -30.40 8.59
N ASP A 467 23.89 -29.69 9.68
CA ASP A 467 24.17 -30.18 11.03
C ASP A 467 23.37 -31.44 11.36
N VAL A 468 22.11 -31.51 10.95
CA VAL A 468 21.25 -32.69 11.16
C VAL A 468 21.65 -33.83 10.22
N GLN A 469 21.97 -33.54 8.96
CA GLN A 469 22.44 -34.53 7.99
C GLN A 469 23.78 -35.16 8.42
N ALA A 470 24.73 -34.35 8.91
CA ALA A 470 26.01 -34.85 9.44
C ALA A 470 25.80 -35.78 10.66
N GLN A 471 24.85 -35.46 11.53
CA GLN A 471 24.46 -36.33 12.63
C GLN A 471 23.85 -37.65 12.14
N TYR A 472 22.99 -37.58 11.12
CA TYR A 472 22.38 -38.75 10.49
C TYR A 472 23.45 -39.67 9.87
N ASP A 473 24.38 -39.12 9.08
CA ASP A 473 25.44 -39.87 8.42
C ASP A 473 26.40 -40.52 9.43
N LYS A 474 26.71 -39.81 10.52
CA LYS A 474 27.49 -40.36 11.64
C LYS A 474 26.75 -41.53 12.30
N LYS A 475 25.43 -41.42 12.48
CA LYS A 475 24.59 -42.50 13.03
C LYS A 475 24.48 -43.68 12.10
N GLU A 476 24.39 -43.46 10.79
CA GLU A 476 24.38 -44.53 9.80
C GLU A 476 25.69 -45.32 9.80
N LYS A 477 26.84 -44.65 9.93
CA LYS A 477 28.15 -45.30 10.11
C LYS A 477 28.19 -46.13 11.41
N GLU A 478 27.73 -45.57 12.53
CA GLU A 478 27.64 -46.28 13.82
C GLU A 478 26.77 -47.55 13.71
N ILE A 479 25.62 -47.47 13.03
CA ILE A 479 24.73 -48.62 12.81
C ILE A 479 25.43 -49.70 11.97
N ARG A 480 26.10 -49.33 10.88
CA ARG A 480 26.86 -50.27 10.04
C ARG A 480 27.93 -51.01 10.85
N ASP A 481 28.64 -50.32 11.74
CA ASP A 481 29.66 -50.93 12.59
C ASP A 481 29.05 -51.84 13.67
N LEU A 482 27.93 -51.42 14.28
CA LEU A 482 27.19 -52.24 15.25
C LEU A 482 26.59 -53.50 14.60
N GLU A 483 26.09 -53.42 13.36
CA GLU A 483 25.56 -54.56 12.62
C GLU A 483 26.65 -55.60 12.34
N LYS A 484 27.84 -55.18 11.91
CA LYS A 484 29.02 -56.06 11.75
C LYS A 484 29.43 -56.73 13.07
N ALA A 485 29.34 -56.01 14.18
CA ALA A 485 29.69 -56.54 15.50
C ALA A 485 28.67 -57.59 16.01
N VAL A 486 27.38 -57.41 15.69
CA VAL A 486 26.29 -58.32 16.09
C VAL A 486 26.24 -59.58 15.21
N SER A 487 26.65 -59.50 13.94
CA SER A 487 26.72 -60.65 13.03
C SER A 487 27.86 -61.62 13.37
N ASN A 488 28.92 -61.16 14.03
CA ASN A 488 30.01 -62.02 14.50
C ASN A 488 29.58 -62.86 15.74
N LYS A 489 29.48 -64.19 15.57
CA LYS A 489 28.99 -65.15 16.60
C LYS A 489 29.72 -65.08 17.96
N LYS A 490 30.96 -64.58 18.03
CA LYS A 490 31.73 -64.43 19.28
C LYS A 490 31.31 -63.23 20.16
N THR A 491 30.56 -62.26 19.63
CA THR A 491 30.31 -60.96 20.29
C THR A 491 28.82 -60.64 20.50
N LYS A 492 27.93 -61.61 20.25
CA LYS A 492 26.47 -61.45 20.29
C LYS A 492 25.95 -61.33 21.73
N SER A 493 26.13 -60.16 22.34
CA SER A 493 25.63 -59.86 23.69
C SER A 493 24.29 -59.11 23.65
N LYS A 494 23.43 -59.34 24.64
CA LYS A 494 22.16 -58.59 24.85
C LYS A 494 22.38 -57.06 24.91
N LYS A 495 23.57 -56.63 25.37
CA LYS A 495 23.98 -55.22 25.44
C LYS A 495 24.25 -54.62 24.06
N SER A 496 24.88 -55.39 23.15
CA SER A 496 25.16 -54.96 21.77
C SER A 496 23.87 -54.80 20.97
N SER A 497 22.91 -55.72 21.14
CA SER A 497 21.59 -55.63 20.52
C SER A 497 20.80 -54.40 20.99
N LYS A 498 20.81 -54.08 22.29
CA LYS A 498 20.11 -52.91 22.83
C LYS A 498 20.69 -51.58 22.30
N LYS A 499 22.01 -51.49 22.14
CA LYS A 499 22.68 -50.33 21.53
C LYS A 499 22.28 -50.14 20.06
N LEU A 500 22.23 -51.23 19.28
CA LEU A 500 21.79 -51.17 17.89
C LEU A 500 20.35 -50.67 17.76
N THR A 501 19.42 -51.15 18.60
CA THR A 501 18.03 -50.65 18.60
C THR A 501 17.94 -49.17 18.95
N ALA A 502 18.72 -48.71 19.94
CA ALA A 502 18.75 -47.29 20.31
C ALA A 502 19.32 -46.41 19.19
N ALA A 503 20.39 -46.85 18.52
CA ALA A 503 20.98 -46.15 17.38
C ALA A 503 20.00 -46.03 16.21
N LYS A 504 19.28 -47.11 15.87
CA LYS A 504 18.23 -47.09 14.83
C LYS A 504 17.08 -46.14 15.17
N LYS A 505 16.63 -46.13 16.43
CA LYS A 505 15.58 -45.19 16.88
C LYS A 505 16.01 -43.73 16.76
N GLU A 506 17.27 -43.42 17.08
CA GLU A 506 17.79 -42.07 16.94
C GLU A 506 17.99 -41.67 15.47
N GLN A 507 18.41 -42.61 14.61
CA GLN A 507 18.50 -42.38 13.17
C GLN A 507 17.13 -42.03 12.56
N GLU A 508 16.05 -42.72 12.94
CA GLU A 508 14.70 -42.38 12.48
C GLU A 508 14.26 -40.99 12.97
N ARG A 509 14.55 -40.61 14.22
CA ARG A 509 14.28 -39.24 14.70
C ARG A 509 15.03 -38.15 13.93
N LEU A 510 16.29 -38.41 13.56
CA LEU A 510 17.07 -37.48 12.74
C LEU A 510 16.49 -37.39 11.32
N LYS A 511 16.02 -38.51 10.76
CA LYS A 511 15.34 -38.55 9.47
C LYS A 511 14.02 -37.76 9.49
N GLU A 512 13.22 -37.90 10.54
CA GLU A 512 12.01 -37.10 10.77
C GLU A 512 12.36 -35.61 10.84
N LYS A 513 13.37 -35.22 11.63
CA LYS A 513 13.83 -33.82 11.69
C LYS A 513 14.27 -33.26 10.33
N ILE A 514 14.98 -34.05 9.52
CA ILE A 514 15.36 -33.65 8.15
C ILE A 514 14.11 -33.43 7.29
N GLN A 515 13.11 -34.30 7.41
CA GLN A 515 11.84 -34.16 6.68
C GLN A 515 11.07 -32.92 7.13
N ASP A 516 10.98 -32.66 8.43
CA ASP A 516 10.32 -31.49 9.01
C ASP A 516 10.99 -30.20 8.52
N GLN A 517 12.31 -30.11 8.62
CA GLN A 517 13.07 -28.94 8.13
C GLN A 517 12.92 -28.73 6.62
N ARG A 518 12.92 -29.81 5.83
CA ARG A 518 12.63 -29.73 4.40
C ARG A 518 11.20 -29.27 4.14
N SER A 519 10.24 -29.63 4.98
CA SER A 519 8.86 -29.14 4.89
C SER A 519 8.80 -27.63 5.18
N ASP A 520 9.43 -27.18 6.26
CA ASP A 520 9.48 -25.75 6.61
C ASP A 520 10.05 -24.91 5.46
N ILE A 521 11.12 -25.39 4.83
CA ILE A 521 11.75 -24.75 3.66
C ILE A 521 10.83 -24.70 2.45
N LYS A 522 9.99 -25.74 2.23
CA LYS A 522 9.01 -25.75 1.13
C LYS A 522 7.97 -24.65 1.30
N ASP A 523 7.57 -24.39 2.53
CA ASP A 523 6.49 -23.46 2.86
C ASP A 523 6.91 -21.98 2.91
N VAL A 524 8.22 -21.69 2.83
CA VAL A 524 8.74 -20.32 2.75
C VAL A 524 8.16 -19.56 1.56
N LYS A 525 7.46 -18.46 1.84
CA LYS A 525 6.89 -17.58 0.82
C LYS A 525 7.85 -16.45 0.50
N THR A 526 7.77 -15.96 -0.73
CA THR A 526 8.55 -14.78 -1.16
C THR A 526 8.28 -13.55 -0.27
N ALA A 527 7.08 -13.43 0.30
CA ALA A 527 6.72 -12.35 1.22
C ALA A 527 7.46 -12.43 2.57
N ASP A 528 7.89 -13.60 3.01
CA ASP A 528 8.62 -13.76 4.28
C ASP A 528 10.06 -13.26 4.13
N ILE A 529 10.69 -13.57 2.98
CA ILE A 529 11.99 -13.03 2.56
C ILE A 529 11.90 -11.51 2.37
N ILE A 530 10.76 -11.07 1.81
CA ILE A 530 10.15 -9.72 1.86
C ILE A 530 10.30 -8.91 3.15
N ALA A 531 9.83 -9.51 4.23
CA ALA A 531 9.63 -8.83 5.51
C ALA A 531 10.86 -8.91 6.42
N SER A 532 11.71 -9.93 6.26
CA SER A 532 12.82 -10.23 7.17
C SER A 532 14.00 -9.25 7.13
N GLN A 533 13.94 -8.20 6.31
CA GLN A 533 15.03 -7.23 6.11
C GLN A 533 14.60 -5.79 6.45
N ASP A 534 13.31 -5.57 6.71
CA ASP A 534 12.78 -4.31 7.25
C ASP A 534 12.79 -4.33 8.80
N LYS A 535 13.32 -5.40 9.39
CA LYS A 535 13.67 -5.58 10.80
C LYS A 535 15.19 -5.60 10.91
#